data_AF-A0A936A4P0-F1
#
_entry.id   AF-A0A936A4P0-F1
#
_cell.length_a   1.000
_cell.length_b   1.000
_cell.length_c   1.000
_cell.angle_alpha   90.00
_cell.angle_beta   90.00
_cell.angle_gamma   90.00
#
_symmetry.space_group_name_H-M   'P 1'
#
loop_
_entity.id
_entity.type
_entity.pdbx_description
1 polymer ?
#
loop_
_entity_poly.entity_id
_entity_poly.type
_entity_poly.pdbx_seq_one_letter_code
_entity_poly.pdbx_strand_id
1 'polypeptide(L)'
;MKKLIFFSVIFFGLLLQSSGQGISALLEKAPLVPNSCGEAFMASTLKTEVELLDNGTEFKRVKSWDADVRISKFGAEVDLWTERINAQLEGNSFSLTGENETDKDLRLQLTALEKQATELLAQWNKYSERLKNINPDFIPLSDMDYGCDQIRASANKLNENTKLYNAILKEGRNAIMDKIKDFEVQFGPLAKVKSPLFNNEVLSHALTVGLILTDWNLIVNVANTHLVDTAVSLNNGMCK
;
A
#
# COMPACT_ATOMS: atom_id res chain seq x y z
N MET A 1 -22.31 -32.19 22.71
CA MET A 1 -21.37 -31.10 22.33
C MET A 1 -21.59 -30.74 20.87
N LYS A 2 -22.55 -29.87 20.56
CA LYS A 2 -22.87 -29.39 19.20
C LYS A 2 -23.49 -28.00 19.36
N LYS A 3 -22.66 -26.95 19.47
CA LYS A 3 -23.12 -25.53 19.47
C LYS A 3 -21.99 -24.48 19.49
N LEU A 4 -20.76 -24.82 19.09
CA LEU A 4 -19.61 -23.92 19.23
C LEU A 4 -18.96 -23.45 17.92
N ILE A 5 -19.38 -23.98 16.75
CA ILE A 5 -18.72 -23.64 15.47
C ILE A 5 -19.48 -22.56 14.68
N PHE A 6 -20.75 -22.28 15.01
CA PHE A 6 -21.54 -21.27 14.31
C PHE A 6 -21.33 -19.83 14.79
N PHE A 7 -20.60 -19.63 15.89
CA PHE A 7 -20.37 -18.29 16.46
C PHE A 7 -19.15 -17.57 15.87
N SER A 8 -18.22 -18.26 15.19
CA SER A 8 -17.06 -17.59 14.58
C SER A 8 -17.40 -16.90 13.24
N VAL A 9 -18.33 -17.45 12.46
CA VAL A 9 -18.70 -16.89 11.15
C VAL A 9 -19.54 -15.61 11.31
N ILE A 10 -20.41 -15.55 12.32
CA ILE A 10 -21.27 -14.38 12.58
C ILE A 10 -20.47 -13.21 13.18
N PHE A 11 -19.42 -13.50 13.97
CA PHE A 11 -18.57 -12.45 14.56
C PHE A 11 -17.64 -11.79 13.53
N PHE A 12 -17.18 -12.51 12.50
CA PHE A 12 -16.32 -11.97 11.45
C PHE A 12 -17.07 -11.10 10.42
N GLY A 13 -18.32 -11.43 10.11
CA GLY A 13 -19.17 -10.57 9.25
C GLY A 13 -19.49 -9.21 9.87
N LEU A 14 -19.57 -9.13 11.20
CA LEU A 14 -19.75 -7.88 11.94
C LEU A 14 -18.48 -7.01 11.99
N LEU A 15 -17.28 -7.61 11.91
CA LEU A 15 -16.01 -6.87 12.01
C LEU A 15 -15.72 -5.99 10.79
N LEU A 16 -16.20 -6.34 9.59
CA LEU A 16 -16.14 -5.44 8.42
C LEU A 16 -17.03 -4.21 8.59
N GLN A 17 -18.15 -4.35 9.30
CA GLN A 17 -19.09 -3.24 9.51
C GLN A 17 -18.74 -2.41 10.75
N SER A 18 -18.10 -2.99 11.77
CA SER A 18 -17.82 -2.30 13.03
C SER A 18 -16.53 -1.51 13.06
N SER A 19 -15.61 -1.67 12.08
CA SER A 19 -14.31 -0.97 12.10
C SER A 19 -14.17 0.20 11.12
N GLY A 20 -15.15 0.49 10.26
CA GLY A 20 -15.11 1.68 9.38
C GLY A 20 -13.89 1.76 8.46
N GLN A 21 -13.25 0.63 8.12
CA GLN A 21 -12.06 0.57 7.29
C GLN A 21 -12.41 0.02 5.90
N GLY A 22 -13.11 0.84 5.10
CA GLY A 22 -13.24 0.60 3.66
C GLY A 22 -11.93 0.88 2.91
N ILE A 23 -11.86 0.42 1.66
CA ILE A 23 -10.81 0.76 0.70
C ILE A 23 -10.69 2.28 0.56
N SER A 24 -11.80 3.01 0.51
CA SER A 24 -11.78 4.49 0.41
C SER A 24 -11.11 5.13 1.62
N ALA A 25 -11.43 4.66 2.84
CA ALA A 25 -10.83 5.14 4.08
C ALA A 25 -9.33 4.84 4.17
N LEU A 26 -8.89 3.68 3.65
CA LEU A 26 -7.46 3.37 3.52
C LEU A 26 -6.78 4.29 2.49
N LEU A 27 -7.41 4.51 1.34
CA LEU A 27 -6.87 5.39 0.30
C LEU A 27 -6.73 6.85 0.79
N GLU A 28 -7.65 7.34 1.61
CA GLU A 28 -7.57 8.67 2.23
C GLU A 28 -6.31 8.83 3.09
N LYS A 29 -5.92 7.75 3.80
CA LYS A 29 -4.71 7.70 4.64
C LYS A 29 -3.44 7.35 3.89
N ALA A 30 -3.53 6.95 2.61
CA ALA A 30 -2.37 6.47 1.88
C ALA A 30 -1.25 7.52 1.90
N PRO A 31 -0.01 7.16 2.25
CA PRO A 31 1.08 8.10 2.39
C PRO A 31 1.54 8.62 1.02
N LEU A 32 2.22 9.75 1.05
CA LEU A 32 3.00 10.25 -0.08
C LEU A 32 4.47 9.92 0.14
N VAL A 33 5.28 10.02 -0.91
CA VAL A 33 6.73 9.89 -0.81
C VAL A 33 7.27 11.11 -0.05
N PRO A 34 8.25 10.97 0.86
CA PRO A 34 8.92 12.13 1.47
C PRO A 34 9.44 13.10 0.40
N ASN A 35 9.45 14.40 0.64
CA ASN A 35 9.80 15.37 -0.41
C ASN A 35 11.30 15.41 -0.71
N SER A 36 12.15 14.82 0.13
CA SER A 36 13.59 14.77 -0.08
C SER A 36 14.25 13.59 0.63
N CYS A 37 15.50 13.30 0.24
CA CYS A 37 16.38 12.36 0.93
C CYS A 37 16.51 12.73 2.42
N GLY A 38 16.69 14.01 2.74
CA GLY A 38 16.79 14.48 4.12
C GLY A 38 15.49 14.28 4.91
N GLU A 39 14.33 14.55 4.30
CA GLU A 39 13.05 14.29 4.96
C GLU A 39 12.84 12.79 5.22
N ALA A 40 13.15 11.94 4.24
CA ALA A 40 13.05 10.48 4.39
C ALA A 40 13.98 9.97 5.49
N PHE A 41 15.22 10.46 5.54
CA PHE A 41 16.21 10.11 6.56
C PHE A 41 15.73 10.46 7.97
N MET A 42 15.20 11.68 8.14
CA MET A 42 14.69 12.15 9.44
C MET A 42 13.41 11.44 9.88
N ALA A 43 12.59 10.97 8.93
CA ALA A 43 11.37 10.23 9.22
C ALA A 43 11.63 8.73 9.50
N SER A 44 12.81 8.23 9.12
CA SER A 44 13.19 6.82 9.30
C SER A 44 13.69 6.54 10.71
N THR A 45 13.53 5.30 11.15
CA THR A 45 14.12 4.85 12.42
C THR A 45 15.53 4.35 12.13
N LEU A 46 16.55 5.11 12.54
CA LEU A 46 17.95 4.80 12.24
C LEU A 46 18.61 4.03 13.38
N LYS A 47 19.29 2.92 13.05
CA LYS A 47 20.20 2.22 13.98
C LYS A 47 21.62 2.67 13.68
N THR A 48 22.26 3.28 14.67
CA THR A 48 23.58 3.91 14.54
C THR A 48 24.59 3.33 15.50
N GLU A 49 25.86 3.37 15.10
CA GLU A 49 27.00 3.11 15.96
C GLU A 49 27.89 4.35 16.03
N VAL A 50 28.50 4.57 17.19
CA VAL A 50 29.42 5.69 17.40
C VAL A 50 30.81 5.27 16.93
N GLU A 51 31.40 6.10 16.09
CA GLU A 51 32.78 6.01 15.62
C GLU A 51 33.54 7.29 15.99
N LEU A 52 34.80 7.17 16.43
CA LEU A 52 35.66 8.32 16.70
C LEU A 52 36.43 8.66 15.43
N LEU A 53 36.25 9.89 14.94
CA LEU A 53 37.03 10.42 13.82
C LEU A 53 38.45 10.78 14.28
N ASP A 54 39.38 10.92 13.33
CA ASP A 54 40.80 11.27 13.59
C ASP A 54 40.97 12.58 14.38
N ASN A 55 40.00 13.49 14.30
CA ASN A 55 39.99 14.75 15.04
C ASN A 55 39.40 14.62 16.47
N GLY A 56 39.12 13.40 16.93
CA GLY A 56 38.52 13.10 18.24
C GLY A 56 37.02 13.35 18.33
N THR A 57 36.35 13.71 17.21
CA THR A 57 34.90 13.94 17.20
C THR A 57 34.15 12.62 17.09
N GLU A 58 33.10 12.46 17.88
CA GLU A 58 32.15 11.35 17.73
C GLU A 58 31.27 11.54 16.49
N PHE A 59 31.21 10.51 15.66
CA PHE A 59 30.35 10.43 14.49
C PHE A 59 29.42 9.23 14.61
N LYS A 60 28.12 9.44 14.33
CA LYS A 60 27.13 8.36 14.35
C LYS A 60 26.97 7.79 12.94
N ARG A 61 27.62 6.65 12.67
CA ARG A 61 27.44 5.94 11.41
C ARG A 61 26.14 5.16 11.43
N VAL A 62 25.33 5.28 10.39
CA VAL A 62 24.12 4.48 10.22
C VAL A 62 24.52 3.10 9.73
N LYS A 63 24.06 2.04 10.43
CA LYS A 63 24.30 0.64 10.06
C LYS A 63 23.08 0.00 9.41
N SER A 64 21.89 0.41 9.83
CA SER A 64 20.63 0.00 9.22
C SER A 64 19.54 1.02 9.54
N TRP A 65 18.42 0.93 8.82
CA TRP A 65 17.27 1.77 9.04
C TRP A 65 15.98 0.98 8.82
N ASP A 66 14.91 1.43 9.48
CA ASP A 66 13.55 0.96 9.24
C ASP A 66 12.75 2.13 8.64
N ALA A 67 11.85 1.81 7.70
CA ALA A 67 11.08 2.81 6.96
C ALA A 67 10.26 3.74 7.86
N ASP A 68 9.85 4.89 7.31
CA ASP A 68 8.93 5.82 7.96
C ASP A 68 7.74 5.08 8.58
N VAL A 69 7.46 5.37 9.85
CA VAL A 69 6.35 4.78 10.63
C VAL A 69 5.01 4.94 9.91
N ARG A 70 4.81 6.03 9.17
CA ARG A 70 3.58 6.28 8.39
C ARG A 70 3.44 5.29 7.23
N ILE A 71 4.55 5.01 6.53
CA ILE A 71 4.58 4.09 5.38
C ILE A 71 4.41 2.65 5.88
N SER A 72 5.17 2.24 6.89
CA SER A 72 5.08 0.90 7.46
C SER A 72 3.69 0.63 8.07
N LYS A 73 3.12 1.60 8.80
CA LYS A 73 1.76 1.48 9.33
C LYS A 73 0.71 1.36 8.24
N PHE A 74 0.82 2.13 7.15
CA PHE A 74 -0.09 2.01 6.03
C PHE A 74 -0.01 0.61 5.39
N GLY A 75 1.20 0.10 5.13
CA GLY A 75 1.39 -1.26 4.65
C GLY A 75 0.72 -2.31 5.54
N ALA A 76 0.91 -2.22 6.86
CA ALA A 76 0.26 -3.10 7.82
C ALA A 76 -1.27 -2.98 7.82
N GLU A 77 -1.82 -1.78 7.63
CA GLU A 77 -3.28 -1.59 7.49
C GLU A 77 -3.82 -2.23 6.19
N VAL A 78 -3.05 -2.18 5.09
CA VAL A 78 -3.40 -2.84 3.81
C VAL A 78 -3.32 -4.37 3.92
N ASP A 79 -2.26 -4.90 4.54
CA ASP A 79 -2.07 -6.34 4.75
C ASP A 79 -3.21 -6.90 5.61
N LEU A 80 -3.50 -6.24 6.74
CA LEU A 80 -4.59 -6.64 7.63
C LEU A 80 -5.96 -6.59 6.94
N TRP A 81 -6.19 -5.60 6.08
CA TRP A 81 -7.41 -5.53 5.29
C TRP A 81 -7.51 -6.70 4.30
N THR A 82 -6.43 -7.01 3.60
CA THR A 82 -6.33 -8.13 2.65
C THR A 82 -6.55 -9.47 3.34
N GLU A 83 -5.88 -9.71 4.48
CA GLU A 83 -6.04 -10.91 5.30
C GLU A 83 -7.48 -11.12 5.76
N ARG A 84 -8.19 -10.05 6.13
CA ARG A 84 -9.61 -10.15 6.53
C ARG A 84 -10.49 -10.62 5.38
N ILE A 85 -10.28 -10.12 4.17
CA ILE A 85 -11.06 -10.55 3.00
C ILE A 85 -10.73 -12.00 2.64
N ASN A 86 -9.44 -12.38 2.65
CA ASN A 86 -9.02 -13.76 2.40
C ASN A 86 -9.60 -14.75 3.42
N ALA A 87 -9.61 -14.40 4.71
CA ALA A 87 -10.21 -15.24 5.75
C ALA A 87 -11.73 -15.45 5.53
N GLN A 88 -12.44 -14.47 4.97
CA GLN A 88 -13.85 -14.62 4.61
C GLN A 88 -14.04 -15.52 3.40
N LEU A 89 -13.20 -15.36 2.36
CA LEU A 89 -13.19 -16.24 1.20
C LEU A 89 -12.96 -17.70 1.60
N GLU A 90 -11.99 -17.94 2.49
CA GLU A 90 -11.71 -19.26 3.04
C GLU A 90 -12.89 -19.81 3.85
N GLY A 91 -13.47 -18.99 4.74
CA GLY A 91 -14.63 -19.37 5.54
C GLY A 91 -15.84 -19.79 4.70
N ASN A 92 -16.07 -19.12 3.57
CA ASN A 92 -17.10 -19.47 2.60
C ASN A 92 -16.75 -20.71 1.76
N SER A 93 -15.46 -20.94 1.48
CA SER A 93 -15.00 -22.06 0.64
C SER A 93 -15.22 -23.43 1.28
N PHE A 94 -15.35 -23.51 2.60
CA PHE A 94 -15.75 -24.74 3.29
C PHE A 94 -17.25 -25.09 3.13
N SER A 95 -18.05 -24.23 2.49
CA SER A 95 -19.43 -24.50 2.10
C SER A 95 -19.52 -25.12 0.70
N LEU A 96 -19.00 -26.34 0.54
CA LEU A 96 -19.06 -27.14 -0.71
C LEU A 96 -20.49 -27.51 -1.15
N THR A 97 -21.52 -27.11 -0.41
CA THR A 97 -22.95 -27.38 -0.70
C THR A 97 -23.78 -26.11 -0.85
N GLY A 98 -23.15 -24.94 -1.03
CA GLY A 98 -23.86 -23.68 -1.17
C GLY A 98 -24.70 -23.66 -2.45
N GLU A 99 -25.99 -23.33 -2.34
CA GLU A 99 -26.83 -23.10 -3.51
C GLU A 99 -26.26 -21.92 -4.31
N ASN A 100 -26.12 -22.11 -5.62
CA ASN A 100 -25.79 -21.01 -6.52
C ASN A 100 -26.88 -19.93 -6.40
N GLU A 101 -26.47 -18.68 -6.21
CA GLU A 101 -27.43 -17.57 -6.27
C GLU A 101 -28.00 -17.48 -7.70
N THR A 102 -29.31 -17.58 -7.82
CA THR A 102 -30.04 -17.62 -9.10
C THR A 102 -30.89 -16.38 -9.34
N ASP A 103 -30.97 -15.48 -8.36
CA ASP A 103 -31.61 -14.18 -8.53
C ASP A 103 -30.90 -13.38 -9.64
N LYS A 104 -31.66 -13.04 -10.69
CA LYS A 104 -31.16 -12.35 -11.86
C LYS A 104 -30.70 -10.92 -11.54
N ASP A 105 -31.38 -10.25 -10.62
CA ASP A 105 -31.05 -8.87 -10.25
C ASP A 105 -29.76 -8.83 -9.44
N LEU A 106 -29.55 -9.81 -8.54
CA LEU A 106 -28.27 -9.95 -7.82
C LEU A 106 -27.12 -10.27 -8.77
N ARG A 107 -27.34 -11.14 -9.77
CA ARG A 107 -26.33 -11.44 -10.78
C ARG A 107 -25.99 -10.24 -11.66
N LEU A 108 -26.98 -9.45 -12.07
CA LEU A 108 -26.74 -8.20 -12.81
C LEU A 108 -25.93 -7.18 -11.98
N GLN A 109 -26.23 -7.06 -10.69
CA GLN A 109 -25.47 -6.19 -9.79
C GLN A 109 -24.03 -6.69 -9.60
N LEU A 110 -23.82 -8.01 -9.51
CA LEU A 110 -22.48 -8.60 -9.46
C LEU A 110 -21.68 -8.31 -10.74
N THR A 111 -22.26 -8.48 -11.94
CA THR A 111 -21.59 -8.12 -13.20
C THR A 111 -21.24 -6.63 -13.25
N ALA A 112 -22.11 -5.76 -12.74
CA ALA A 112 -21.82 -4.33 -12.65
C ALA A 112 -20.65 -4.05 -11.70
N LEU A 113 -20.61 -4.71 -10.53
CA LEU A 113 -19.53 -4.61 -9.56
C LEU A 113 -18.18 -5.08 -10.14
N GLU A 114 -18.16 -6.21 -10.85
CA GLU A 114 -16.98 -6.74 -11.55
C GLU A 114 -16.44 -5.72 -12.56
N LYS A 115 -17.33 -5.15 -13.37
CA LYS A 115 -16.97 -4.13 -14.36
C LYS A 115 -16.35 -2.90 -13.68
N GLN A 116 -16.95 -2.42 -12.60
CA GLN A 116 -16.40 -1.30 -11.84
C GLN A 116 -15.03 -1.61 -11.25
N ALA A 117 -14.83 -2.79 -10.66
CA ALA A 117 -13.53 -3.19 -10.12
C ALA A 117 -12.44 -3.22 -11.20
N THR A 118 -12.77 -3.78 -12.37
CA THR A 118 -11.87 -3.88 -13.52
C THR A 118 -11.51 -2.50 -14.07
N GLU A 119 -12.50 -1.61 -14.23
CA GLU A 119 -12.30 -0.24 -14.71
C GLU A 119 -11.48 0.60 -13.73
N LEU A 120 -11.72 0.46 -12.42
CA LEU A 120 -10.95 1.10 -11.35
C LEU A 120 -9.48 0.70 -11.41
N LEU A 121 -9.20 -0.60 -11.46
CA LEU A 121 -7.84 -1.11 -11.52
C LEU A 121 -7.15 -0.67 -12.82
N ALA A 122 -7.84 -0.75 -13.96
CA ALA A 122 -7.30 -0.28 -15.23
C ALA A 122 -7.00 1.23 -15.23
N GLN A 123 -7.84 2.02 -14.56
CA GLN A 123 -7.59 3.46 -14.40
C GLN A 123 -6.37 3.71 -13.52
N TRP A 124 -6.24 3.02 -12.37
CA TRP A 124 -5.06 3.11 -11.52
C TRP A 124 -3.78 2.70 -12.25
N ASN A 125 -3.82 1.63 -13.04
CA ASN A 125 -2.65 1.11 -13.75
C ASN A 125 -2.00 2.16 -14.67
N LYS A 126 -2.77 3.07 -15.27
CA LYS A 126 -2.23 4.20 -16.04
C LYS A 126 -1.34 5.12 -15.20
N TYR A 127 -1.68 5.34 -13.93
CA TYR A 127 -0.87 6.12 -13.00
C TYR A 127 0.30 5.29 -12.47
N SER A 128 0.06 4.02 -12.15
CA SER A 128 1.10 3.06 -11.73
C SER A 128 2.24 2.98 -12.75
N GLU A 129 1.92 2.88 -14.04
CA GLU A 129 2.90 2.87 -15.12
C GLU A 129 3.71 4.17 -15.18
N ARG A 130 3.03 5.33 -15.09
CA ARG A 130 3.72 6.63 -15.04
C ARG A 130 4.67 6.72 -13.84
N LEU A 131 4.28 6.21 -12.67
CA LEU A 131 5.09 6.20 -11.44
C LEU A 131 6.31 5.28 -11.58
N LYS A 132 6.13 4.08 -12.13
CA LYS A 132 7.22 3.10 -12.37
C LYS A 132 8.25 3.62 -13.36
N ASN A 133 7.83 4.47 -14.31
CA ASN A 133 8.71 5.05 -15.32
C ASN A 133 9.50 6.30 -14.87
N ILE A 134 9.29 6.83 -13.66
CA ILE A 134 10.03 8.02 -13.19
C ILE A 134 11.52 7.73 -13.06
N ASN A 135 11.89 6.55 -12.56
CA ASN A 135 13.28 6.18 -12.32
C ASN A 135 13.46 4.66 -12.18
N PRO A 136 13.16 3.88 -13.24
CA PRO A 136 12.99 2.42 -13.15
C PRO A 136 14.27 1.67 -12.72
N ASP A 137 15.44 2.17 -13.13
CA ASP A 137 16.73 1.52 -12.91
C ASP A 137 17.59 2.24 -11.85
N PHE A 138 16.95 2.95 -10.92
CA PHE A 138 17.70 3.66 -9.90
C PHE A 138 18.36 2.71 -8.91
N ILE A 139 19.64 2.96 -8.63
CA ILE A 139 20.40 2.26 -7.62
C ILE A 139 21.04 3.32 -6.71
N PRO A 140 20.79 3.29 -5.39
CA PRO A 140 21.49 4.16 -4.44
C PRO A 140 23.01 3.98 -4.54
N LEU A 141 23.74 5.09 -4.57
CA LEU A 141 25.20 5.07 -4.63
C LEU A 141 25.77 4.93 -3.22
N SER A 142 26.64 3.95 -2.97
CA SER A 142 27.32 3.77 -1.69
C SER A 142 28.44 4.79 -1.49
N ASP A 143 28.64 5.23 -0.25
CA ASP A 143 29.78 6.05 0.17
C ASP A 143 31.13 5.32 0.06
N MET A 144 31.14 3.99 -0.06
CA MET A 144 32.36 3.21 -0.24
C MET A 144 32.91 3.28 -1.67
N ASP A 145 32.02 3.38 -2.66
CA ASP A 145 32.38 3.25 -4.08
C ASP A 145 32.32 4.60 -4.84
N TYR A 146 31.62 5.59 -4.29
CA TYR A 146 31.34 6.85 -4.98
C TYR A 146 31.73 8.08 -4.15
N GLY A 147 32.18 9.12 -4.83
CA GLY A 147 32.52 10.40 -4.21
C GLY A 147 31.29 11.24 -3.86
N CYS A 148 31.46 12.16 -2.90
CA CYS A 148 30.35 13.00 -2.41
C CYS A 148 29.61 13.79 -3.49
N ASP A 149 30.30 14.28 -4.52
CA ASP A 149 29.64 15.03 -5.60
C ASP A 149 28.69 14.14 -6.41
N GLN A 150 29.03 12.88 -6.62
CA GLN A 150 28.18 11.92 -7.31
C GLN A 150 26.96 11.56 -6.46
N ILE A 151 27.16 11.34 -5.16
CA ILE A 151 26.07 11.02 -4.22
C ILE A 151 25.12 12.22 -4.08
N ARG A 152 25.64 13.46 -3.97
CA ARG A 152 24.81 14.69 -3.94
C ARG A 152 24.02 14.89 -5.23
N ALA A 153 24.64 14.66 -6.40
CA ALA A 153 23.93 14.73 -7.67
C ALA A 153 22.79 13.71 -7.76
N SER A 154 23.02 12.48 -7.28
CA SER A 154 22.00 11.44 -7.18
C SER A 154 20.85 11.85 -6.25
N ALA A 155 21.17 12.40 -5.07
CA ALA A 155 20.18 12.90 -4.12
C ALA A 155 19.34 14.04 -4.69
N ASN A 156 19.95 14.98 -5.42
CA ASN A 156 19.21 16.06 -6.08
C ASN A 156 18.22 15.53 -7.12
N LYS A 157 18.64 14.56 -7.95
CA LYS A 157 17.75 13.91 -8.91
C LYS A 157 16.58 13.19 -8.21
N LEU A 158 16.85 12.49 -7.10
CA LEU A 158 15.79 11.87 -6.32
C LEU A 158 14.81 12.92 -5.76
N ASN A 159 15.30 14.02 -5.19
CA ASN A 159 14.45 15.10 -4.66
C ASN A 159 13.59 15.78 -5.73
N GLU A 160 14.01 15.79 -6.99
CA GLU A 160 13.18 16.23 -8.12
C GLU A 160 12.10 15.19 -8.45
N ASN A 161 12.50 13.91 -8.49
CA ASN A 161 11.59 12.80 -8.75
C ASN A 161 10.47 12.68 -7.70
N THR A 162 10.73 12.96 -6.41
CA THR A 162 9.69 12.93 -5.36
C THR A 162 8.53 13.88 -5.64
N LYS A 163 8.80 15.05 -6.23
CA LYS A 163 7.76 16.01 -6.64
C LYS A 163 6.87 15.41 -7.71
N LEU A 164 7.46 14.70 -8.69
CA LEU A 164 6.72 14.03 -9.74
C LEU A 164 5.91 12.84 -9.21
N TYR A 165 6.51 12.00 -8.35
CA TYR A 165 5.81 10.93 -7.63
C TYR A 165 4.57 11.47 -6.92
N ASN A 166 4.75 12.49 -6.08
CA ASN A 166 3.66 13.05 -5.28
C ASN A 166 2.58 13.74 -6.12
N ALA A 167 2.94 14.38 -7.24
CA ALA A 167 1.98 14.95 -8.16
C ALA A 167 1.10 13.86 -8.79
N ILE A 168 1.71 12.79 -9.30
CA ILE A 168 0.99 11.68 -9.96
C ILE A 168 0.17 10.88 -8.96
N LEU A 169 0.69 10.63 -7.76
CA LEU A 169 -0.06 9.97 -6.67
C LEU A 169 -1.32 10.77 -6.31
N LYS A 170 -1.20 12.09 -6.12
CA LYS A 170 -2.35 12.96 -5.84
C LYS A 170 -3.36 12.96 -6.99
N GLU A 171 -2.89 13.07 -8.23
CA GLU A 171 -3.71 13.01 -9.44
C GLU A 171 -4.47 11.69 -9.52
N GLY A 172 -3.77 10.56 -9.34
CA GLY A 172 -4.34 9.22 -9.35
C GLY A 172 -5.39 9.03 -8.26
N ARG A 173 -5.09 9.44 -7.02
CA ARG A 173 -6.05 9.40 -5.91
C ARG A 173 -7.33 10.16 -6.24
N ASN A 174 -7.21 11.40 -6.70
CA ASN A 174 -8.37 12.23 -7.03
C ASN A 174 -9.21 11.61 -8.17
N ALA A 175 -8.56 10.95 -9.13
CA ALA A 175 -9.24 10.35 -10.27
C ALA A 175 -10.03 9.08 -9.92
N ILE A 176 -9.69 8.39 -8.83
CA ILE A 176 -10.31 7.11 -8.44
C ILE A 176 -11.13 7.17 -7.14
N MET A 177 -10.96 8.20 -6.30
CA MET A 177 -11.57 8.26 -4.96
C MET A 177 -13.10 8.12 -5.00
N ASP A 178 -13.79 8.94 -5.80
CA ASP A 178 -15.25 8.91 -5.87
C ASP A 178 -15.75 7.58 -6.44
N LYS A 179 -15.04 7.02 -7.41
CA LYS A 179 -15.36 5.72 -8.00
C LYS A 179 -15.20 4.56 -7.02
N ILE A 180 -14.20 4.63 -6.12
CA ILE A 180 -14.05 3.64 -5.04
C ILE A 180 -15.20 3.77 -4.04
N LYS A 181 -15.62 4.99 -3.71
CA LYS A 181 -16.79 5.22 -2.85
C LYS A 181 -18.06 4.64 -3.47
N ASP A 182 -18.28 4.86 -4.76
CA ASP A 182 -19.41 4.28 -5.50
C ASP A 182 -19.36 2.75 -5.54
N PHE A 183 -18.17 2.17 -5.75
CA PHE A 183 -17.94 0.73 -5.68
C PHE A 183 -18.32 0.17 -4.30
N GLU A 184 -17.90 0.82 -3.21
CA GLU A 184 -18.21 0.40 -1.84
C GLU A 184 -19.70 0.43 -1.52
N VAL A 185 -20.42 1.42 -2.07
CA VAL A 185 -21.89 1.51 -1.94
C VAL A 185 -22.58 0.30 -2.57
N GLN A 186 -22.08 -0.20 -3.71
CA GLN A 186 -22.62 -1.40 -4.36
C GLN A 186 -22.14 -2.69 -3.69
N PHE A 187 -20.88 -2.75 -3.29
CA PHE A 187 -20.27 -3.88 -2.61
C PHE A 187 -20.97 -4.20 -1.28
N GLY A 188 -21.27 -3.18 -0.47
CA GLY A 188 -21.77 -3.36 0.91
C GLY A 188 -23.06 -4.21 1.02
N PRO A 189 -24.10 -3.95 0.20
CA PRO A 189 -25.29 -4.81 0.14
C PRO A 189 -25.00 -6.22 -0.41
N LEU A 190 -24.20 -6.33 -1.48
CA LEU A 190 -23.91 -7.61 -2.12
C LEU A 190 -23.10 -8.55 -1.21
N ALA A 191 -22.19 -8.00 -0.42
CA ALA A 191 -21.39 -8.74 0.56
C ALA A 191 -22.21 -9.31 1.73
N LYS A 192 -23.50 -8.93 1.86
CA LYS A 192 -24.41 -9.45 2.90
C LYS A 192 -25.33 -10.57 2.40
N VAL A 193 -25.31 -10.86 1.10
CA VAL A 193 -26.10 -11.96 0.52
C VAL A 193 -25.62 -13.28 1.11
N LYS A 194 -26.56 -14.07 1.66
CA LYS A 194 -26.27 -15.33 2.35
C LYS A 194 -26.09 -16.50 1.37
N SER A 195 -25.30 -16.31 0.32
CA SER A 195 -24.87 -17.37 -0.60
C SER A 195 -23.34 -17.39 -0.60
N PRO A 196 -22.69 -18.44 -0.06
CA PRO A 196 -21.23 -18.49 0.07
C PRO A 196 -20.49 -18.37 -1.27
N LEU A 197 -21.01 -18.98 -2.33
CA LEU A 197 -20.41 -18.90 -3.66
C LEU A 197 -20.52 -17.49 -4.24
N PHE A 198 -21.72 -16.89 -4.18
CA PHE A 198 -21.93 -15.51 -4.62
C PHE A 198 -21.09 -14.52 -3.81
N ASN A 199 -21.01 -14.72 -2.49
CA ASN A 199 -20.22 -13.87 -1.61
C ASN A 199 -18.73 -13.94 -1.96
N ASN A 200 -18.22 -15.11 -2.33
CA ASN A 200 -16.83 -15.24 -2.80
C ASN A 200 -16.57 -14.45 -4.07
N GLU A 201 -17.50 -14.47 -5.03
CA GLU A 201 -17.40 -13.65 -6.24
C GLU A 201 -17.35 -12.15 -5.87
N VAL A 202 -18.26 -11.69 -5.00
CA VAL A 202 -18.29 -10.29 -4.50
C VAL A 202 -16.98 -9.89 -3.81
N LEU A 203 -16.49 -10.72 -2.88
CA LEU A 203 -15.25 -10.47 -2.13
C LEU A 203 -14.02 -10.46 -3.04
N SER A 204 -14.00 -11.29 -4.10
CA SER A 204 -12.91 -11.30 -5.08
C SER A 204 -12.77 -9.95 -5.79
N HIS A 205 -13.90 -9.28 -6.10
CA HIS A 205 -13.87 -7.96 -6.72
C HIS A 205 -13.36 -6.88 -5.76
N ALA A 206 -13.62 -7.01 -4.46
CA ALA A 206 -12.99 -6.13 -3.47
C ALA A 206 -11.47 -6.30 -3.47
N LEU A 207 -10.96 -7.54 -3.49
CA LEU A 207 -9.51 -7.79 -3.60
C LEU A 207 -8.91 -7.17 -4.87
N THR A 208 -9.60 -7.24 -6.01
CA THR A 208 -9.17 -6.58 -7.25
C THR A 208 -8.97 -5.08 -7.07
N VAL A 209 -9.89 -4.39 -6.40
CA VAL A 209 -9.73 -2.97 -6.08
C VAL A 209 -8.64 -2.76 -5.01
N GLY A 210 -8.50 -3.68 -4.06
CA GLY A 210 -7.44 -3.69 -3.04
C GLY A 210 -6.01 -3.74 -3.61
N LEU A 211 -5.82 -4.27 -4.83
CA LEU A 211 -4.54 -4.22 -5.54
C LEU A 211 -4.03 -2.79 -5.75
N ILE A 212 -4.92 -1.80 -5.83
CA ILE A 212 -4.56 -0.38 -5.92
C ILE A 212 -3.78 0.05 -4.68
N LEU A 213 -4.25 -0.31 -3.49
CA LEU A 213 -3.60 0.05 -2.22
C LEU A 213 -2.27 -0.68 -2.04
N THR A 214 -2.22 -1.93 -2.49
CA THR A 214 -1.00 -2.76 -2.45
C THR A 214 0.08 -2.17 -3.35
N ASP A 215 -0.27 -1.83 -4.60
CA ASP A 215 0.65 -1.21 -5.56
C ASP A 215 1.05 0.21 -5.13
N TRP A 216 0.13 0.98 -4.55
CA TRP A 216 0.44 2.28 -3.94
C TRP A 216 1.51 2.13 -2.84
N ASN A 217 1.30 1.20 -1.90
CA ASN A 217 2.25 0.94 -0.82
C ASN A 217 3.63 0.54 -1.36
N LEU A 218 3.66 -0.35 -2.36
CA LEU A 218 4.89 -0.79 -3.00
C LEU A 218 5.65 0.40 -3.63
N ILE A 219 4.98 1.23 -4.42
CA ILE A 219 5.59 2.39 -5.09
C ILE A 219 6.18 3.36 -4.08
N VAL A 220 5.43 3.70 -3.03
CA VAL A 220 5.89 4.64 -2.00
C VAL A 220 7.05 4.06 -1.20
N ASN A 221 7.00 2.77 -0.87
CA ASN A 221 8.05 2.11 -0.10
C ASN A 221 9.37 1.99 -0.89
N VAL A 222 9.30 1.65 -2.19
CA VAL A 222 10.48 1.62 -3.07
C VAL A 222 11.10 3.01 -3.19
N ALA A 223 10.29 4.04 -3.46
CA ALA A 223 10.79 5.41 -3.54
C ALA A 223 11.41 5.88 -2.21
N ASN A 224 10.77 5.56 -1.07
CA ASN A 224 11.33 5.85 0.25
C ASN A 224 12.67 5.16 0.48
N THR A 225 12.79 3.88 0.12
CA THR A 225 14.03 3.10 0.26
C THR A 225 15.18 3.78 -0.48
N HIS A 226 14.96 4.18 -1.73
CA HIS A 226 15.97 4.89 -2.52
C HIS A 226 16.40 6.22 -1.88
N LEU A 227 15.46 6.98 -1.32
CA LEU A 227 15.73 8.23 -0.63
C LEU A 227 16.55 8.04 0.65
N VAL A 228 16.17 7.06 1.47
CA VAL A 228 16.83 6.80 2.75
C VAL A 228 18.23 6.24 2.52
N ASP A 229 18.40 5.26 1.62
CA ASP A 229 19.71 4.69 1.30
C ASP A 229 20.68 5.77 0.78
N THR A 230 20.20 6.63 -0.12
CA THR A 230 21.03 7.74 -0.63
C THR A 230 21.38 8.73 0.49
N ALA A 231 20.45 9.03 1.39
CA ALA A 231 20.72 9.90 2.54
C ALA A 231 21.69 9.26 3.55
N VAL A 232 21.61 7.95 3.74
CA VAL A 232 22.57 7.18 4.54
C VAL A 232 23.96 7.29 3.96
N SER A 233 24.11 7.14 2.64
CA SER A 233 25.41 7.36 1.97
C SER A 233 25.92 8.79 2.13
N LEU A 234 25.04 9.81 2.01
CA LEU A 234 25.43 11.20 2.28
C LEU A 234 25.94 11.39 3.72
N ASN A 235 25.25 10.83 4.70
CA ASN A 235 25.63 10.89 6.11
C ASN A 235 26.97 10.16 6.35
N ASN A 236 27.04 8.89 5.96
CA ASN A 236 28.17 8.00 6.23
C ASN A 236 29.45 8.40 5.48
N GLY A 237 29.30 8.95 4.27
CA GLY A 237 30.39 9.57 3.51
C GLY A 237 30.77 10.97 4.01
N MET A 238 30.09 11.50 5.03
CA MET A 238 30.28 12.85 5.57
C MET A 238 30.19 13.94 4.49
N CYS A 239 29.29 13.74 3.52
CA CYS A 239 29.10 14.61 2.38
C CYS A 239 28.32 15.86 2.79
N LYS A 240 29.05 16.89 3.19
CA LYS A 240 28.51 18.19 3.65
C LYS A 240 27.64 18.91 2.62
#